data_AF-Q3JSF3-F1
#
_entry.id   AF-Q3JSF3-F1
#
_cell.length_a   1.000
_cell.length_b   1.000
_cell.length_c   1.000
_cell.angle_alpha   90.00
_cell.angle_beta   90.00
_cell.angle_gamma   90.00
#
_symmetry.space_group_name_H-M   'P 1'
#
loop_
_entity.id
_entity.type
_entity.pdbx_description
1 polymer ?
#
loop_
_entity_poly.entity_id
_entity_poly.type
_entity_poly.pdbx_seq_one_letter_code
_entity_poly.pdbx_strand_id
1 'polypeptide(L)'
;MTARPAITTTYFGDVDTAALERLESSYDTTRLLAAVDIVDRIRTQLHDPEGLRDDLLKIHSMAHSVLNGAPSVPSRREGTLPEQVLDALDLIDEFVAELTQVRTILAPLEALHPDDVFGED
;
A
#
# COMPACT_ATOMS: atom_id res chain seq x y z
N MET A 1 -42.01 -13.72 11.98
CA MET A 1 -40.76 -13.08 11.49
C MET A 1 -39.66 -13.48 12.44
N THR A 2 -38.82 -14.44 12.06
CA THR A 2 -37.58 -14.74 12.78
C THR A 2 -36.60 -13.61 12.49
N ALA A 3 -36.06 -12.97 13.54
CA ALA A 3 -35.01 -11.98 13.38
C ALA A 3 -33.80 -12.64 12.69
N ARG A 4 -33.23 -11.96 11.70
CA ARG A 4 -32.03 -12.42 11.01
C ARG A 4 -30.85 -12.34 11.98
N PRO A 5 -29.92 -13.31 11.99
CA PRO A 5 -28.73 -13.20 12.82
C PRO A 5 -27.97 -11.91 12.46
N ALA A 6 -27.42 -11.23 13.47
CA ALA A 6 -26.56 -10.06 13.27
C ALA A 6 -25.16 -10.46 12.78
N ILE A 7 -24.74 -11.70 13.09
CA ILE A 7 -23.43 -12.26 12.76
C ILE A 7 -23.60 -13.54 11.96
N THR A 8 -22.82 -13.68 10.89
CA THR A 8 -22.69 -14.91 10.11
C THR A 8 -21.33 -15.53 10.37
N THR A 9 -21.31 -16.72 10.97
CA THR A 9 -20.07 -17.49 11.14
C THR A 9 -19.65 -18.13 9.82
N THR A 10 -18.42 -17.86 9.39
CA THR A 10 -17.82 -18.46 8.20
C THR A 10 -16.56 -19.26 8.56
N TYR A 11 -16.01 -19.99 7.59
CA TYR A 11 -14.69 -20.62 7.75
C TYR A 11 -13.56 -19.60 8.00
N PHE A 12 -13.76 -18.35 7.60
CA PHE A 12 -12.78 -17.26 7.75
C PHE A 12 -13.04 -16.35 8.95
N GLY A 13 -13.93 -16.77 9.86
CA GLY A 13 -14.35 -16.01 11.03
C GLY A 13 -15.77 -15.46 10.91
N ASP A 14 -16.18 -14.77 11.97
CA ASP A 14 -17.49 -14.13 12.09
C ASP A 14 -17.51 -12.79 11.34
N VAL A 15 -18.61 -12.52 10.63
CA VAL A 15 -18.81 -11.27 9.87
C VAL A 15 -20.20 -10.69 10.10
N ASP A 16 -20.35 -9.38 9.94
CA ASP A 16 -21.66 -8.71 9.98
C ASP A 16 -22.55 -9.23 8.83
N THR A 17 -23.73 -9.77 9.19
CA THR A 17 -24.64 -10.40 8.22
C THR A 17 -25.20 -9.39 7.22
N ALA A 18 -25.50 -8.16 7.64
CA ALA A 18 -26.07 -7.14 6.75
C ALA A 18 -25.03 -6.55 5.79
N ALA A 19 -23.77 -6.41 6.22
CA ALA A 19 -22.66 -6.03 5.37
C ALA A 19 -22.31 -7.12 4.37
N LEU A 20 -22.31 -8.39 4.80
CA LEU A 20 -22.08 -9.54 3.92
C LEU A 20 -23.08 -9.53 2.76
N GLU A 21 -24.38 -9.43 3.05
CA GLU A 21 -25.42 -9.43 2.00
C GLU A 21 -25.30 -8.26 1.04
N ARG A 22 -24.95 -7.07 1.55
CA ARG A 22 -24.70 -5.91 0.69
C ARG A 22 -23.53 -6.19 -0.25
N LEU A 23 -22.41 -6.65 0.29
CA LEU A 23 -21.19 -6.91 -0.48
C LEU A 23 -21.35 -8.07 -1.47
N GLU A 24 -22.10 -9.12 -1.13
CA GLU A 24 -22.45 -10.21 -2.07
C GLU A 24 -23.16 -9.68 -3.33
N SER A 25 -23.95 -8.62 -3.19
CA SER A 25 -24.69 -8.01 -4.31
C SER A 25 -23.91 -6.94 -5.09
N SER A 26 -22.87 -6.33 -4.49
CA SER A 26 -22.26 -5.11 -5.02
C SER A 26 -20.74 -5.16 -5.19
N TYR A 27 -20.04 -6.05 -4.49
CA TYR A 27 -18.59 -6.08 -4.46
C TYR A 27 -18.05 -7.05 -5.51
N ASP A 28 -17.25 -6.53 -6.43
CA ASP A 28 -16.56 -7.32 -7.45
C ASP A 28 -15.20 -7.78 -6.93
N THR A 29 -15.08 -9.06 -6.61
CA THR A 29 -13.85 -9.66 -6.07
C THR A 29 -12.70 -9.67 -7.07
N THR A 30 -12.95 -9.53 -8.38
CA THR A 30 -11.86 -9.44 -9.38
C THR A 30 -11.02 -8.18 -9.21
N ARG A 31 -11.56 -7.14 -8.55
CA ARG A 31 -10.80 -5.93 -8.18
C ARG A 31 -9.66 -6.23 -7.22
N LEU A 32 -9.75 -7.29 -6.41
CA LEU A 32 -8.65 -7.72 -5.55
C LEU A 32 -7.46 -8.24 -6.38
N LEU A 33 -7.71 -8.84 -7.54
CA LEU A 33 -6.63 -9.25 -8.44
C LEU A 33 -5.96 -8.03 -9.07
N ALA A 34 -6.72 -7.02 -9.47
CA ALA A 34 -6.15 -5.75 -9.93
C ALA A 34 -5.31 -5.05 -8.85
N ALA A 35 -5.70 -5.17 -7.57
CA ALA A 35 -4.90 -4.68 -6.46
C ALA A 35 -3.56 -5.42 -6.32
N VAL A 36 -3.54 -6.73 -6.56
CA VAL A 36 -2.29 -7.53 -6.60
C VAL A 36 -1.40 -7.07 -7.75
N ASP A 37 -1.95 -6.85 -8.94
CA ASP A 37 -1.18 -6.36 -10.10
C ASP A 37 -0.48 -5.02 -9.82
N ILE A 38 -1.16 -4.12 -9.09
CA ILE A 38 -0.56 -2.84 -8.64
C ILE A 38 0.62 -3.10 -7.71
N VAL A 39 0.44 -3.95 -6.69
CA VAL A 39 1.51 -4.27 -5.74
C VAL A 39 2.70 -4.92 -6.43
N ASP A 40 2.48 -5.81 -7.40
CA ASP A 40 3.56 -6.45 -8.16
C ASP A 40 4.32 -5.45 -9.03
N ARG A 41 3.63 -4.44 -9.58
CA ARG A 41 4.29 -3.33 -10.30
C ARG A 41 5.18 -2.52 -9.35
N ILE A 42 4.67 -2.10 -8.19
CA ILE A 42 5.46 -1.37 -7.19
C ILE A 42 6.67 -2.19 -6.77
N ARG A 43 6.48 -3.48 -6.46
CA ARG A 43 7.56 -4.40 -6.10
C ARG A 43 8.65 -4.46 -7.17
N THR A 44 8.25 -4.49 -8.44
CA THR A 44 9.19 -4.51 -9.57
C THR A 44 10.02 -3.22 -9.58
N GLN A 45 9.38 -2.06 -9.50
CA GLN A 45 10.07 -0.76 -9.49
C GLN A 45 10.95 -0.54 -8.24
N LEU A 46 10.63 -1.17 -7.11
CA LEU A 46 11.47 -1.14 -5.91
C LEU A 46 12.74 -2.00 -6.02
N HIS A 47 12.69 -3.09 -6.80
CA HIS A 47 13.75 -4.09 -6.90
C HIS A 47 14.56 -3.97 -8.20
N ASP A 48 14.05 -3.29 -9.21
CA ASP A 48 14.76 -3.13 -10.47
C ASP A 48 16.14 -2.49 -10.22
N PRO A 49 17.20 -2.94 -10.92
CA PRO A 49 18.43 -2.16 -11.00
C PRO A 49 18.02 -0.76 -11.40
N GLU A 50 18.55 0.25 -10.71
CA GLU A 50 18.16 1.63 -10.96
C GLU A 50 16.78 2.06 -10.38
N GLY A 51 16.17 1.25 -9.52
CA GLY A 51 14.95 1.60 -8.79
C GLY A 51 15.17 2.42 -7.51
N LEU A 52 14.07 2.76 -6.83
CA LEU A 52 14.04 3.67 -5.67
C LEU A 52 15.06 3.32 -4.58
N ARG A 53 15.31 2.03 -4.33
CA ARG A 53 16.31 1.60 -3.34
C ARG A 53 17.71 2.10 -3.68
N ASP A 54 18.11 1.98 -4.94
CA ASP A 54 19.42 2.42 -5.41
C ASP A 54 19.50 3.94 -5.45
N ASP A 55 18.39 4.62 -5.78
CA ASP A 55 18.27 6.08 -5.70
C ASP A 55 18.48 6.57 -4.26
N LEU A 56 17.82 5.96 -3.27
CA LEU A 56 17.98 6.33 -1.86
C LEU A 56 19.40 6.08 -1.34
N LEU A 57 20.04 4.98 -1.72
CA LEU A 57 21.45 4.72 -1.38
C LEU A 57 22.38 5.76 -2.01
N LYS A 58 22.06 6.22 -3.23
CA LYS A 58 22.81 7.24 -3.94
C LYS A 58 22.65 8.62 -3.29
N ILE A 59 21.42 9.02 -2.98
CA ILE A 59 21.08 10.24 -2.25
C ILE A 59 21.79 10.23 -0.89
N HIS A 60 21.78 9.10 -0.17
CA HIS A 60 22.49 8.96 1.09
C HIS A 60 23.99 9.24 0.93
N SER A 61 24.67 8.63 -0.06
CA SER A 61 26.09 8.87 -0.31
C SER A 61 26.39 10.34 -0.60
N MET A 62 25.55 11.01 -1.39
CA MET A 62 25.69 12.44 -1.73
C MET A 62 25.47 13.33 -0.49
N ALA A 63 24.38 13.10 0.24
CA ALA A 63 24.07 13.83 1.47
C ALA A 63 25.15 13.62 2.55
N HIS A 64 25.67 12.40 2.69
CA HIS A 64 26.75 12.09 3.63
C HIS A 64 28.02 12.88 3.30
N SER A 65 28.35 13.07 2.03
CA SER A 65 29.49 13.88 1.63
C SER A 65 29.28 15.37 1.85
N VAL A 66 28.11 15.90 1.45
CA VAL A 66 27.78 17.33 1.57
C VAL A 66 27.60 17.76 3.03
N LEU A 67 26.89 16.98 3.82
CA LEU A 67 26.50 17.34 5.19
C LEU A 67 27.54 16.92 6.23
N ASN A 68 28.22 15.80 6.02
CA ASN A 68 29.17 15.25 7.01
C ASN A 68 30.63 15.36 6.57
N GLY A 69 30.92 15.96 5.41
CA GLY A 69 32.29 16.16 4.91
C GLY A 69 33.02 14.87 4.57
N ALA A 70 32.30 13.76 4.40
CA ALA A 70 32.90 12.47 4.08
C ALA A 70 33.39 12.43 2.62
N PRO A 71 34.51 11.74 2.34
CA PRO A 71 34.96 11.55 0.97
C PRO A 71 33.92 10.73 0.19
N SER A 72 33.46 11.30 -0.91
CA SER A 72 32.51 10.68 -1.84
C SER A 72 33.26 10.06 -3.01
N VAL A 73 32.81 8.86 -3.42
CA VAL A 73 33.19 8.27 -4.70
C VAL A 73 32.22 8.81 -5.76
N PRO A 74 32.70 9.30 -6.91
CA PRO A 74 31.83 9.78 -7.98
C PRO A 74 30.78 8.72 -8.34
N SER A 75 29.52 9.17 -8.33
CA SER A 75 28.36 8.43 -8.83
C SER A 75 28.59 7.99 -10.28
N ARG A 76 28.08 6.82 -10.67
CA ARG A 76 27.94 6.49 -12.09
C ARG A 76 26.73 7.17 -12.74
N ARG A 77 25.73 7.55 -11.95
CA ARG A 77 24.54 8.31 -12.39
C ARG A 77 24.78 9.82 -12.36
N GLU A 78 24.31 10.49 -13.40
CA GLU A 78 24.38 11.94 -13.58
C GLU A 78 23.25 12.63 -12.79
N GLY A 79 23.52 13.81 -12.23
CA GLY A 79 22.53 14.61 -11.48
C GLY A 79 23.05 15.18 -10.17
N THR A 80 22.52 16.34 -9.79
CA THR A 80 22.81 17.01 -8.52
C THR A 80 22.00 16.40 -7.39
N LEU A 81 22.43 16.62 -6.14
CA LEU A 81 21.70 16.09 -4.96
C LEU A 81 20.22 16.56 -4.95
N PRO A 82 19.89 17.84 -5.18
CA PRO A 82 18.50 18.28 -5.21
C PRO A 82 17.66 17.61 -6.31
N GLU A 83 18.20 17.41 -7.51
CA GLU A 83 17.49 16.73 -8.61
C GLU A 83 17.18 15.28 -8.24
N GLN A 84 18.16 14.54 -7.73
CA GLN A 84 17.99 13.15 -7.31
C GLN A 84 16.95 13.01 -6.18
N VAL A 85 16.92 13.98 -5.25
CA VAL A 85 15.89 14.01 -4.20
C VAL A 85 14.51 14.26 -4.77
N LEU A 86 14.38 15.19 -5.73
CA LEU A 86 13.10 15.48 -6.37
C LEU A 86 12.58 14.26 -7.13
N ASP A 87 13.41 13.63 -7.95
CA ASP A 87 13.03 12.43 -8.72
C ASP A 87 12.58 11.29 -7.80
N ALA A 88 13.28 11.08 -6.68
CA ALA A 88 12.90 10.06 -5.69
C ALA A 88 11.58 10.40 -4.98
N LEU A 89 11.31 11.68 -4.70
CA LEU A 89 10.04 12.11 -4.11
C LEU A 89 8.87 11.90 -5.08
N ASP A 90 9.04 12.26 -6.35
CA ASP A 90 8.01 12.07 -7.38
C ASP A 90 7.66 10.58 -7.53
N LEU A 91 8.67 9.69 -7.53
CA LEU A 91 8.45 8.24 -7.58
C LEU A 91 7.76 7.70 -6.32
N ILE A 92 8.10 8.23 -5.14
CA ILE A 92 7.41 7.87 -3.89
C ILE A 92 5.94 8.30 -3.94
N ASP A 93 5.66 9.50 -4.44
CA ASP A 93 4.29 10.00 -4.57
C ASP A 93 3.47 9.15 -5.54
N GLU A 94 4.08 8.65 -6.63
CA GLU A 94 3.45 7.67 -7.53
C GLU A 94 3.09 6.37 -6.79
N PHE A 95 4.02 5.80 -6.01
CA PHE A 95 3.75 4.59 -5.21
C PHE A 95 2.66 4.83 -4.16
N VAL A 96 2.65 6.00 -3.52
CA VAL A 96 1.61 6.36 -2.54
C VAL A 96 0.24 6.44 -3.23
N ALA A 97 0.16 7.03 -4.43
CA ALA A 97 -1.08 7.09 -5.19
C ALA A 97 -1.57 5.70 -5.58
N GLU A 98 -0.68 4.82 -6.07
CA GLU A 98 -1.01 3.43 -6.42
C GLU A 98 -1.46 2.62 -5.19
N LEU A 99 -0.77 2.73 -4.04
CA LEU A 99 -1.18 2.08 -2.79
C LEU A 99 -2.50 2.63 -2.23
N THR A 100 -2.78 3.91 -2.44
CA THR A 100 -4.07 4.52 -2.09
C THR A 100 -5.22 3.94 -2.92
N GLN A 101 -4.96 3.62 -4.19
CA GLN A 101 -5.93 2.91 -5.03
C GLN A 101 -6.19 1.50 -4.49
N VAL A 102 -5.15 0.75 -4.13
CA VAL A 102 -5.27 -0.57 -3.47
C VAL A 102 -6.11 -0.45 -2.20
N ARG A 103 -5.82 0.51 -1.33
CA ARG A 103 -6.62 0.76 -0.13
C ARG A 103 -8.09 1.00 -0.45
N THR A 104 -8.39 1.78 -1.49
CA THR A 104 -9.78 2.08 -1.91
C THR A 104 -10.51 0.82 -2.36
N ILE A 105 -9.80 -0.14 -2.97
CA ILE A 105 -10.36 -1.44 -3.34
C ILE A 105 -10.71 -2.25 -2.08
N LEU A 106 -9.82 -2.30 -1.08
CA LEU A 106 -10.03 -3.10 0.13
C LEU A 106 -11.03 -2.47 1.12
N ALA A 107 -11.12 -1.14 1.18
CA ALA A 107 -11.89 -0.41 2.20
C ALA A 107 -13.35 -0.88 2.37
N PRO A 108 -14.13 -1.21 1.32
CA PRO A 108 -15.49 -1.72 1.50
C PRO A 108 -15.58 -3.01 2.31
N LEU A 109 -14.52 -3.83 2.30
CA LEU A 109 -14.48 -5.09 3.05
C LEU A 109 -14.32 -4.88 4.55
N GLU A 110 -13.88 -3.69 5.00
CA GLU A 110 -13.84 -3.34 6.43
C GLU A 110 -15.24 -3.40 7.06
N ALA A 111 -16.30 -3.16 6.27
CA ALA A 111 -17.68 -3.25 6.74
C ALA A 111 -18.10 -4.67 7.16
N LEU A 112 -17.35 -5.71 6.78
CA LEU A 112 -17.60 -7.08 7.24
C LEU A 112 -17.23 -7.27 8.70
N HIS A 113 -16.46 -6.37 9.31
CA HIS A 113 -16.14 -6.45 10.72
C HIS A 113 -17.45 -6.42 11.53
N PRO A 114 -17.72 -7.47 12.33
CA PRO A 114 -18.86 -7.43 13.24
C PRO A 114 -18.59 -6.32 14.26
N ASP A 115 -19.51 -5.36 14.41
CA ASP A 115 -19.41 -4.42 15.53
C ASP A 115 -19.44 -5.22 16.84
N ASP A 116 -18.48 -4.98 17.73
CA ASP A 116 -18.46 -5.49 19.11
C ASP A 116 -19.64 -4.87 19.89
N VAL A 117 -20.86 -5.31 19.57
CA VAL A 117 -21.99 -5.16 20.45
C VAL A 117 -22.17 -6.53 21.09
N PHE A 118 -22.00 -6.56 22.42
CA PHE A 118 -22.31 -7.64 23.38
C PHE A 118 -21.12 -8.42 23.96
N GLY A 119 -20.45 -7.76 24.91
CA GLY A 119 -19.81 -8.33 26.11
C GLY A 119 -19.16 -7.16 26.86
N GLU A 120 -19.50 -6.77 28.09
CA GLU A 120 -19.83 -7.56 29.27
C GLU A 120 -20.88 -6.84 30.14
N ASP A 121 -21.70 -7.63 30.84
CA ASP A 121 -22.61 -7.27 31.94
C ASP A 121 -21.86 -6.77 33.19
#